data_AF-A0A7Y0XD72-F1
#
_entry.id   AF-A0A7Y0XD72-F1
#
_cell.length_a   1.000
_cell.length_b   1.000
_cell.length_c   1.000
_cell.angle_alpha   90.00
_cell.angle_beta   90.00
_cell.angle_gamma   90.00
#
_symmetry.space_group_name_H-M   'P 1'
#
loop_
_entity.id
_entity.type
_entity.pdbx_description
1 polymer ?
#
loop_
_entity_poly.entity_id
_entity_poly.type
_entity_poly.pdbx_seq_one_letter_code
_entity_poly.pdbx_strand_id
1 'polypeptide(L)' 'WQLSGLNIEGQQLDIKQSAQRWGLWQGELEVSVVNASYDQILTSHAALAMQSKDGFWQLTRLFAPLEQGYVEGIGQIDL' A
#
# COMPACT_ATOMS: atom_id res chain seq x y z
N TRP A 1 -7.53 15.65 6.77
CA TRP A 1 -6.62 14.51 6.86
C TRP A 1 -5.27 15.00 7.34
N GLN A 2 -4.54 14.20 8.12
CA GLN A 2 -3.16 14.48 8.52
C GLN A 2 -2.34 13.20 8.32
N LEU A 3 -1.07 13.36 7.96
CA LEU A 3 -0.13 12.27 7.76
C LEU A 3 1.23 12.68 8.34
N SER A 4 1.88 11.80 9.10
CA SER A 4 3.26 12.01 9.55
C SER A 4 4.09 10.75 9.46
N GLY A 5 5.40 10.94 9.18
CA GLY A 5 6.35 9.85 9.06
C GLY A 5 5.99 8.87 7.93
N LEU A 6 5.44 9.36 6.82
CA LEU A 6 5.24 8.57 5.61
C LEU A 6 6.61 8.10 5.10
N ASN A 7 6.73 6.79 4.91
CA ASN A 7 7.84 6.14 4.24
C ASN A 7 7.29 5.29 3.10
N ILE A 8 7.92 5.37 1.94
CA ILE A 8 7.62 4.55 0.77
C ILE A 8 8.94 3.97 0.29
N GLU A 9 9.01 2.66 0.19
CA GLU A 9 10.16 1.93 -0.32
C GLU A 9 9.74 1.07 -1.50
N GLY A 10 10.55 1.06 -2.54
CA GLY A 10 10.30 0.31 -3.76
C GLY A 10 11.54 -0.43 -4.23
N GLN A 11 11.37 -1.68 -4.61
CA GLN A 11 12.45 -2.54 -5.07
C GLN A 11 12.14 -3.08 -6.46
N GLN A 12 13.10 -2.91 -7.38
CA GLN A 12 13.04 -3.46 -8.75
C GLN A 12 11.73 -3.11 -9.49
N LEU A 13 11.34 -1.84 -9.43
CA LEU A 13 10.08 -1.36 -9.99
C LEU A 13 10.16 -1.16 -11.50
N ASP A 14 9.40 -1.96 -12.25
CA ASP A 14 9.05 -1.65 -13.64
C ASP A 14 7.63 -1.09 -13.69
N ILE A 15 7.47 0.14 -14.17
CA ILE A 15 6.15 0.75 -14.36
C ILE A 15 5.80 0.70 -15.84
N LYS A 16 4.60 0.18 -16.16
CA LYS A 16 4.09 0.10 -17.53
C LYS A 16 2.88 1.01 -17.68
N GLN A 17 2.80 1.68 -18.82
CA GLN A 17 1.62 2.43 -19.23
C GLN A 17 0.78 1.55 -20.15
N SER A 18 -0.46 1.23 -19.77
CA SER A 18 -1.44 0.52 -20.59
C SER A 18 -2.77 1.28 -20.56
N ALA A 19 -3.39 1.50 -21.72
CA ALA A 19 -4.70 2.18 -21.84
C ALA A 19 -4.83 3.48 -20.99
N GLN A 20 -3.81 4.35 -21.07
CA GLN A 20 -3.67 5.61 -20.31
C GLN A 20 -3.51 5.48 -18.78
N ARG A 21 -3.34 4.27 -18.22
CA ARG A 21 -3.10 4.06 -16.78
C ARG A 21 -1.66 3.58 -16.56
N TRP A 22 -1.03 4.14 -15.53
CA TRP A 22 0.26 3.66 -15.04
C TRP A 22 0.02 2.58 -14.00
N GLY A 23 0.67 1.43 -14.17
CA GLY A 23 0.65 0.33 -13.21
C GLY A 23 2.05 -0.19 -12.99
N LEU A 24 2.39 -0.52 -11.74
CA LEU A 24 3.61 -1.27 -11.43
C LEU A 24 3.46 -2.70 -12.00
N TRP A 25 4.24 -3.01 -13.03
CA TRP A 25 4.20 -4.27 -13.75
C TRP A 25 5.04 -5.36 -13.07
N GLN A 26 6.15 -4.97 -12.45
CA GLN A 26 7.08 -5.87 -11.78
C GLN A 26 7.71 -5.14 -10.59
N GLY A 27 7.82 -5.80 -9.44
CA GLY A 27 8.57 -5.30 -8.29
C GLY A 27 7.77 -5.32 -6.99
N GLU A 28 8.37 -4.79 -5.93
CA GLU A 28 7.82 -4.77 -4.58
C GLU A 28 7.69 -3.34 -4.08
N LEU A 29 6.59 -3.03 -3.40
CA LEU A 29 6.32 -1.72 -2.81
C LEU A 29 5.90 -1.87 -1.35
N GLU A 30 6.59 -1.18 -0.46
CA GLU A 30 6.23 -1.06 0.95
C GLU A 30 5.90 0.39 1.29
N VAL A 31 4.83 0.58 2.06
CA VAL A 31 4.37 1.89 2.52
C VAL A 31 4.11 1.77 4.02
N SER A 32 4.66 2.70 4.79
CA SER A 32 4.37 2.81 6.22
C SER A 32 4.18 4.26 6.64
N VAL A 33 3.40 4.47 7.69
CA VAL A 33 3.13 5.80 8.25
C VAL A 33 3.23 5.75 9.76
N VAL A 34 3.76 6.80 10.39
CA VAL A 34 3.77 6.88 11.86
C VAL A 34 2.38 7.20 12.38
N ASN A 35 1.71 8.21 11.81
CA ASN A 35 0.32 8.52 12.10
C ASN A 35 -0.41 8.92 10.82
N ALA A 36 -1.69 8.53 10.73
CA ALA A 36 -2.61 9.03 9.73
C ALA A 36 -3.99 9.29 10.33
N SER A 37 -4.66 10.34 9.85
CA SER A 37 -6.03 10.65 10.24
C SER A 37 -6.93 11.02 9.07
N TYR A 38 -8.17 10.54 9.11
CA TYR A 38 -9.23 10.93 8.20
C TYR A 38 -10.54 11.04 8.97
N ASP A 39 -11.11 12.26 9.00
CA ASP A 39 -12.25 12.59 9.84
C ASP A 39 -12.00 12.22 11.31
N GLN A 40 -12.78 11.30 11.89
CA GLN A 40 -12.61 10.80 13.26
C GLN A 40 -11.75 9.53 13.35
N ILE A 41 -11.33 8.98 12.21
CA ILE A 41 -10.54 7.75 12.16
C ILE A 41 -9.06 8.08 12.32
N LEU A 42 -8.45 7.52 13.36
CA LEU A 42 -7.03 7.62 13.65
C LEU A 42 -6.37 6.26 13.49
N THR A 43 -5.18 6.25 12.89
CA THR A 43 -4.30 5.08 12.84
C THR A 43 -2.86 5.48 13.11
N SER A 44 -2.12 4.60 13.76
CA SER A 44 -0.70 4.76 14.01
C SER A 44 0.07 3.53 13.56
N HIS A 45 1.29 3.74 13.06
CA HIS A 45 2.17 2.67 12.58
C HIS A 45 1.52 1.75 11.53
N ALA A 46 0.64 2.30 10.70
CA ALA A 46 0.01 1.53 9.63
C ALA A 46 1.05 1.15 8.57
N ALA A 47 0.92 -0.05 8.04
CA ALA A 47 1.83 -0.61 7.05
C ALA A 47 1.06 -1.36 5.95
N LEU A 48 1.54 -1.22 4.73
CA LEU A 48 1.04 -1.88 3.55
C LEU A 48 2.22 -2.38 2.71
N ALA A 49 2.15 -3.62 2.24
CA ALA A 49 3.13 -4.21 1.33
C ALA A 49 2.42 -4.84 0.13
N MET A 50 2.97 -4.60 -1.05
CA MET A 50 2.47 -5.10 -2.32
C MET A 50 3.63 -5.67 -3.14
N GLN A 51 3.32 -6.68 -3.95
CA GLN A 51 4.22 -7.19 -4.96
C GLN A 51 3.48 -7.33 -6.29
N SER A 52 4.20 -7.14 -7.39
CA SER A 52 3.70 -7.36 -8.73
C SER A 52 4.67 -8.23 -9.51
N LYS A 53 4.14 -9.23 -10.21
CA LYS A 53 4.92 -10.06 -11.11
C LYS A 53 4.18 -10.20 -12.44
N ASP A 54 4.80 -9.72 -13.51
CA ASP A 54 4.21 -9.72 -14.85
C ASP A 54 2.76 -9.19 -14.88
N GLY A 55 2.50 -8.10 -14.14
CA GLY A 55 1.19 -7.46 -14.05
C GLY A 55 0.23 -8.09 -13.04
N PHE A 56 0.56 -9.24 -12.48
CA PHE A 56 -0.22 -9.84 -11.40
C PHE A 56 0.15 -9.22 -10.07
N TRP A 57 -0.74 -8.38 -9.55
CA TRP A 57 -0.59 -7.69 -8.29
C TRP A 57 -1.13 -8.47 -7.12
N GLN A 58 -0.42 -8.37 -6.00
CA GLN A 58 -0.84 -8.90 -4.71
C GLN A 58 -0.59 -7.88 -3.61
N LEU A 59 -1.63 -7.60 -2.83
CA LEU A 59 -1.53 -6.99 -1.51
C LEU A 59 -1.18 -8.11 -0.53
N THR A 60 0.09 -8.17 -0.12
CA THR A 60 0.61 -9.23 0.75
C THR A 60 0.50 -8.86 2.23
N ARG A 61 0.43 -7.56 2.53
CA ARG A 61 0.17 -7.06 3.89
C ARG A 61 -0.65 -5.78 3.82
N LEU A 62 -1.72 -5.73 4.60
CA LEU A 62 -2.31 -4.49 5.08
C LEU A 62 -2.52 -4.66 6.57
N PHE A 63 -2.00 -3.71 7.35
CA PHE A 63 -2.24 -3.63 8.77
C PHE A 63 -2.37 -2.16 9.16
N ALA A 64 -3.55 -1.78 9.65
CA ALA A 64 -3.82 -0.43 10.12
C ALA A 64 -4.54 -0.50 11.47
N PRO A 65 -3.81 -0.31 12.59
CA PRO A 65 -4.42 -0.19 13.92
C PRO A 65 -5.41 0.96 13.96
N LEU A 66 -6.53 0.77 14.63
CA LEU A 66 -7.50 1.82 14.90
C LEU A 66 -7.56 2.04 16.43
N GLU A 67 -8.32 3.04 16.86
CA GLU A 67 -8.59 3.23 18.30
C GLU A 67 -9.23 1.98 18.93
N GLN A 68 -10.06 1.28 18.15
CA GLN A 68 -10.74 0.05 18.56
C GLN A 68 -10.54 -1.02 17.49
N GLY A 69 -9.54 -1.88 17.71
CA GLY A 69 -9.21 -2.98 16.80
C GLY A 69 -8.24 -2.55 15.70
N TYR A 70 -8.32 -3.20 14.55
CA TYR A 70 -7.43 -2.97 13.41
C TYR A 70 -8.10 -3.38 12.11
N VAL A 71 -7.58 -2.87 11.00
CA VAL A 71 -7.88 -3.36 9.65
C VAL A 71 -6.73 -4.25 9.18
N GLU A 72 -7.07 -5.44 8.73
CA GLU A 72 -6.18 -6.35 8.02
C GLU A 72 -6.76 -6.67 6.65
N GLY A 73 -5.89 -6.92 5.67
CA GLY A 73 -6.34 -7.22 4.33
C GLY A 73 -5.27 -7.87 3.46
N ILE A 74 -5.76 -8.66 2.53
CA ILE A 74 -5.03 -9.25 1.42
C ILE A 74 -5.89 -9.10 0.16
N GLY A 75 -5.26 -9.15 -1.01
CA GLY A 75 -5.99 -9.03 -2.28
C GLY A 75 -5.08 -9.24 -3.48
N GLN A 76 -5.68 -9.44 -4.65
CA GLN A 76 -4.94 -9.63 -5.89
C GLN A 76 -5.73 -9.10 -7.09
N ILE A 77 -5.02 -8.60 -8.10
CA ILE A 77 -5.58 -8.03 -9.33
C ILE A 77 -4.66 -8.40 -10.50
N ASP A 78 -5.25 -8.70 -11.67
CA ASP A 78 -4.54 -8.89 -12.94
C ASP A 78 -4.71 -7.63 -13.81
N LEU A 79 -3.61 -6.98 -14.21
CA LEU A 79 -3.59 -5.64 -14.85
C LEU A 79 -3.61 -5.63 -16.39
#